data_AF-A0A538FQ82-F1
#
_entry.id   AF-A0A538FQ82-F1
#
_cell.length_a   1.000
_cell.length_b   1.000
_cell.length_c   1.000
_cell.angle_alpha   90.00
_cell.angle_beta   90.00
_cell.angle_gamma   90.00
#
_symmetry.space_group_name_H-M   'P 1'
#
loop_
_entity.id
_entity.type
_entity.pdbx_description
1 polymer ?
#
loop_
_entity_poly.entity_id
_entity_poly.type
_entity_poly.pdbx_seq_one_letter_code
_entity_poly.pdbx_strand_id
1 'polypeptide(L)' 'MPEIGIAGLIVILIVALLVFGPKRLPEIGRSLGKGMREFKDSISGQDDKPELPPRSGDESPPPSTP' A
#
# COMPACT_ATOMS: atom_id res chain seq x y z
N MET A 1 3.05 36.81 13.05
CA MET A 1 3.85 36.34 11.89
C MET A 1 2.94 35.41 11.10
N PRO A 2 2.62 35.69 9.83
CA PRO A 2 1.86 34.72 9.04
C PRO A 2 2.68 33.42 9.00
N GLU A 3 2.13 32.34 9.53
CA GLU A 3 2.70 30.99 9.46
C GLU A 3 2.67 30.53 8.00
N ILE A 4 3.70 30.90 7.23
CA ILE A 4 3.81 30.63 5.80
C ILE A 4 3.88 29.11 5.51
N GLY A 5 4.09 28.28 6.54
CA GLY A 5 4.24 26.82 6.42
C GLY A 5 3.08 26.14 5.68
N ILE A 6 1.97 25.87 6.37
CA ILE A 6 0.86 25.11 5.78
C ILE A 6 0.06 25.95 4.79
N ALA A 7 -0.16 27.24 5.08
CA ALA A 7 -0.92 28.13 4.21
C ALA A 7 -0.24 28.31 2.83
N GLY A 8 1.09 28.48 2.80
CA GLY A 8 1.85 28.57 1.56
C GLY A 8 1.83 27.28 0.75
N LEU A 9 1.97 26.13 1.44
CA LEU A 9 1.87 24.81 0.81
C LEU A 9 0.50 24.60 0.13
N ILE A 10 -0.60 25.00 0.78
CA ILE A 10 -1.95 24.90 0.22
C ILE A 10 -2.07 25.71 -1.08
N VAL A 11 -1.53 26.92 -1.13
CA VAL A 11 -1.57 27.76 -2.35
C VAL A 11 -0.83 27.09 -3.50
N ILE A 12 0.38 26.55 -3.24
CA ILE A 12 1.16 25.82 -4.25
C ILE A 12 0.39 24.58 -4.72
N LEU A 13 -0.23 23.85 -3.79
CA LEU A 13 -1.01 22.66 -4.10
C LEU A 13 -2.22 23.01 -4.98
N ILE A 14 -2.93 24.11 -4.71
CA ILE A 14 -4.02 24.59 -5.57
C ILE A 14 -3.53 24.92 -6.97
N VAL A 15 -2.40 25.64 -7.11
CA VAL A 15 -1.84 25.97 -8.43
C VAL A 15 -1.43 24.69 -9.18
N ALA A 16 -0.76 23.76 -8.50
CA ALA A 16 -0.40 22.47 -9.07
C ALA A 16 -1.66 21.67 -9.49
N LEU A 17 -2.72 21.70 -8.69
CA LEU A 17 -4.00 21.08 -9.01
C LEU A 17 -4.69 21.71 -10.23
N LEU A 18 -4.52 23.00 -10.48
CA LEU A 18 -5.06 23.63 -11.68
C LEU A 18 -4.29 23.24 -12.94
N VAL A 19 -2.95 23.13 -12.85
CA VAL A 19 -2.08 22.74 -13.97
C VAL A 19 -2.20 21.25 -14.28
N PHE A 20 -2.05 20.41 -13.26
CA PHE A 20 -2.05 18.95 -13.41
C PHE A 20 -3.45 18.34 -13.33
N GLY A 21 -4.39 18.98 -12.64
CA GLY A 21 -5.74 18.46 -12.40
C GLY A 21 -5.85 17.61 -11.11
N PRO A 22 -6.96 17.70 -10.36
CA PRO A 22 -7.16 16.93 -9.11
C PRO A 22 -7.28 15.43 -9.28
N LYS A 23 -7.55 14.96 -10.51
CA LYS A 23 -7.60 13.53 -10.81
C LYS A 23 -6.22 12.93 -11.06
N ARG A 24 -5.22 13.74 -11.44
CA ARG A 24 -3.89 13.27 -11.85
C ARG A 24 -2.94 13.07 -10.67
N LEU A 25 -3.05 13.91 -9.63
CA LEU A 25 -2.30 13.70 -8.38
C LEU A 25 -2.51 12.31 -7.76
N PRO A 26 -3.75 11.83 -7.52
CA PRO A 26 -3.97 10.51 -6.94
C PRO A 26 -3.62 9.37 -7.91
N GLU A 27 -3.73 9.59 -9.22
CA GLU A 27 -3.33 8.63 -10.25
C GLU A 27 -1.82 8.37 -10.21
N ILE A 28 -1.01 9.44 -10.18
CA ILE A 28 0.45 9.38 -10.04
C ILE A 28 0.84 8.78 -8.68
N GLY A 29 0.19 9.22 -7.59
CA GLY A 29 0.44 8.67 -6.26
C GLY A 29 0.13 7.17 -6.15
N ARG A 30 -0.93 6.68 -6.80
CA ARG A 30 -1.23 5.23 -6.86
C ARG A 30 -0.19 4.45 -7.66
N SER A 31 0.28 4.98 -8.78
CA SER A 31 1.32 4.33 -9.59
C SER A 31 2.66 4.28 -8.84
N LEU A 32 3.08 5.40 -8.26
CA LEU A 32 4.28 5.47 -7.42
C LEU A 32 4.16 4.61 -6.17
N GLY A 33 3.00 4.58 -5.52
CA GLY A 33 2.77 3.78 -4.32
C GLY A 33 2.88 2.28 -4.56
N LYS A 34 2.40 1.79 -5.72
CA LYS A 34 2.60 0.39 -6.13
C LYS A 34 4.07 0.09 -6.37
N GLY A 35 4.77 0.91 -7.14
CA GLY A 35 6.20 0.74 -7.40
C GLY A 35 7.04 0.82 -6.12
N MET A 36 6.71 1.74 -5.21
CA MET A 36 7.38 1.87 -3.91
C MET A 36 7.12 0.66 -3.01
N ARG A 37 5.92 0.09 -3.07
CA ARG A 37 5.58 -1.14 -2.33
C ARG A 37 6.38 -2.32 -2.85
N GLU A 38 6.36 -2.56 -4.16
CA GLU A 38 7.14 -3.63 -4.80
C GLU A 38 8.64 -3.46 -4.55
N PHE A 39 9.16 -2.23 -4.67
CA PHE A 39 10.54 -1.89 -4.36
C PHE A 39 10.89 -2.18 -2.90
N LYS A 40 10.02 -1.77 -1.95
CA LYS A 40 10.21 -2.06 -0.54
C LYS A 40 10.18 -3.56 -0.27
N ASP A 41 9.24 -4.29 -0.88
CA ASP A 41 9.06 -5.73 -0.68
C ASP A 41 10.30 -6.50 -1.20
N SER A 42 10.83 -6.11 -2.36
CA SER A 42 12.08 -6.65 -2.93
C SER A 42 13.32 -6.36 -2.07
N ILE A 43 13.41 -5.16 -1.48
CA ILE A 43 14.54 -4.77 -0.61
C ILE A 43 14.42 -5.39 0.78
N SER A 44 13.20 -5.57 1.27
CA SER A 44 12.93 -6.10 2.60
C SER A 44 12.85 -7.63 2.61
N GLY A 45 13.02 -8.30 1.47
CA GLY A 45 13.01 -9.76 1.34
C GLY A 45 11.73 -10.42 1.82
N GLN A 46 10.58 -9.72 1.70
CA GLN A 46 9.31 -10.11 2.33
C GLN A 46 8.41 -10.97 1.43
N ASP A 47 8.93 -11.47 0.32
CA ASP A 47 8.21 -12.34 -0.63
C ASP A 47 7.86 -13.74 -0.08
N ASP A 48 8.43 -14.16 1.05
CA ASP A 48 8.15 -15.45 1.68
C ASP A 48 7.21 -15.32 2.90
N LYS A 49 5.92 -15.11 2.63
CA LYS A 49 4.92 -15.73 3.50
C LYS A 49 3.95 -16.50 2.63
N PRO A 50 4.26 -17.77 2.28
CA PRO A 50 3.24 -18.64 1.73
C PRO A 50 2.07 -18.60 2.69
N GLU A 51 0.94 -18.16 2.18
CA GLU A 51 -0.35 -18.26 2.83
C GLU A 51 -0.52 -19.74 3.16
N LEU A 52 -0.20 -20.11 4.41
CA LEU A 52 -0.45 -21.45 4.91
C LEU A 52 -1.93 -21.70 4.63
N PRO A 53 -2.28 -22.72 3.83
CA PRO A 53 -3.68 -23.02 3.57
C PRO A 53 -4.38 -23.11 4.92
N PRO A 54 -5.57 -22.53 5.07
CA PRO A 54 -6.31 -22.58 6.32
C PRO A 54 -6.36 -24.06 6.71
N ARG A 55 -5.77 -24.39 7.86
CA ARG A 55 -5.85 -25.75 8.41
C ARG A 55 -7.33 -26.06 8.53
N SER A 56 -7.84 -26.87 7.59
CA SER A 56 -9.15 -27.48 7.65
C SER A 56 -9.21 -28.23 8.97
N GLY A 57 -9.87 -27.63 9.95
CA GLY A 57 -10.08 -28.19 11.27
C GLY A 57 -11.17 -29.27 11.25
N ASP A 58 -11.09 -30.22 10.32
CA ASP A 58 -12.06 -31.31 10.19
C ASP A 58 -11.43 -32.50 9.47
N GLU A 59 -10.43 -33.13 10.08
CA GLU A 59 -10.20 -34.56 9.85
C GLU A 59 -9.68 -35.17 11.14
N SER A 60 -10.65 -35.69 11.91
CA SER A 60 -10.40 -36.55 13.06
C SER A 60 -9.57 -37.75 12.59
N PRO A 61 -8.47 -38.12 13.28
CA PRO A 61 -7.66 -39.25 12.86
C PRO A 61 -8.53 -40.53 12.77
N PRO A 62 -8.45 -41.28 11.66
CA PRO A 62 -9.26 -42.49 11.48
C PRO A 62 -8.92 -43.53 12.55
N PRO A 63 -9.92 -44.35 12.94
CA PRO A 63 -9.84 -45.22 14.10
C PRO A 63 -8.70 -46.23 13.93
N SER A 64 -7.79 -46.23 14.90
CA SER A 64 -6.82 -47.30 15.11
C SER A 64 -7.58 -48.62 15.19
N THR A 65 -7.52 -49.39 14.12
CA THR A 65 -7.99 -50.77 14.10
C THR A 65 -6.84 -51.67 14.60
N PRO A 66 -7.15 -52.77 15.29
CA PRO A 66 -6.30 -53.39 16.32
C PRO A 66 -5.09 -54.14 15.78
#